data_AF-A0A8T0RH67-F1
#
_entry.id   AF-A0A8T0RH67-F1
#
_cell.length_a   1.000
_cell.length_b   1.000
_cell.length_c   1.000
_cell.angle_alpha   90.00
_cell.angle_beta   90.00
_cell.angle_gamma   90.00
#
_symmetry.space_group_name_H-M   'P 1'
#
loop_
_entity.id
_entity.type
_entity.pdbx_description
1 polymer ?
#
loop_
_entity_poly.entity_id
_entity_poly.type
_entity_poly.pdbx_seq_one_letter_code
_entity_poly.pdbx_strand_id
1 'polypeptide(L)'
;MDRHGGGGAGAGAKLARTPSSLLRSPTVRAGPGAASFHFHAALDDPEPDDKKAQAPPLASKPGALLRRAHHRLLPVPAQSALLLLLLPALALAALLLRGGGGGHHLALLAAAAGAALAAAAAVARLRASGARARASPARQLAASVRWFVGEGEGGEEQQPRGAARKGRRAAEAREGVEFYSNGDRYEGEFHGGRCSGSGVYSFFGKGKYEGDWVGGRYDGFGVESWARGSRYRGQYRQGLRHGHGVYRFHSGDCYAGEWAGGQSHGIGAQTCSDGSSYAGEFKGGVKHGLGSYHFRNGDRYAGEYFADKIHGFGVYTFANGHSYEGSWHEGKKQGFGMYAFRNGDERAGEWDSGILKNLLPLSDSALQRALQAARRAADSAVHLPRVEEQVNKAVMAANRAATAARVAAIKAVQNRIDGKLCFIDV
;
A
#
# COMPACT_ATOMS: atom_id res chain seq x y z
N MET A 1 60.77 4.25 -9.15
CA MET A 1 60.33 4.25 -7.74
C MET A 1 59.86 5.65 -7.46
N ASP A 2 58.55 5.90 -7.36
CA ASP A 2 58.04 7.05 -6.62
C ASP A 2 56.56 6.85 -6.28
N ARG A 3 56.27 7.10 -5.01
CA ARG A 3 55.00 6.87 -4.33
C ARG A 3 54.07 8.05 -4.58
N HIS A 4 52.87 7.78 -5.11
CA HIS A 4 51.71 8.61 -4.82
C HIS A 4 50.57 7.75 -4.30
N GLY A 5 50.53 7.64 -2.96
CA GLY A 5 49.33 7.28 -2.23
C GLY A 5 48.38 8.47 -2.22
N GLY A 6 47.26 8.36 -2.94
CA GLY A 6 46.12 9.25 -2.84
C GLY A 6 44.95 8.48 -2.25
N GLY A 7 44.51 8.89 -1.07
CA GLY A 7 43.58 8.18 -0.21
C GLY A 7 42.27 7.80 -0.89
N GLY A 8 41.95 6.51 -0.83
CA GLY A 8 40.60 6.02 -1.02
C GLY A 8 39.72 6.49 0.14
N ALA A 9 39.12 7.66 -0.02
CA ALA A 9 38.01 8.08 0.81
C ALA A 9 36.86 7.10 0.55
N GLY A 10 36.63 6.21 1.52
CA GLY A 10 35.42 5.41 1.64
C GLY A 10 34.23 6.34 1.84
N ALA A 11 33.70 6.87 0.73
CA ALA A 11 32.41 7.51 0.69
C ALA A 11 31.34 6.40 0.66
N GLY A 12 31.16 5.73 1.80
CA GLY A 12 29.89 5.10 2.13
C GLY A 12 28.85 6.20 2.27
N ALA A 13 28.38 6.73 1.14
CA ALA A 13 27.29 7.68 1.13
C ALA A 13 26.10 7.04 1.85
N LYS A 14 25.62 7.68 2.92
CA LYS A 14 24.32 7.39 3.51
C LYS A 14 23.26 7.73 2.45
N LEU A 15 22.94 6.75 1.59
CA LEU A 15 22.19 6.88 0.33
C LEU A 15 20.68 7.11 0.49
N ALA A 16 20.16 7.26 1.72
CA ALA A 16 18.75 7.58 1.95
C ALA A 16 18.60 8.41 3.23
N ARG A 17 18.46 9.73 3.11
CA ARG A 17 18.18 10.59 4.28
C ARG A 17 16.70 10.57 4.67
N THR A 18 15.79 10.33 3.73
CA THR A 18 14.37 10.13 4.01
C THR A 18 14.05 8.65 4.03
N PRO A 19 13.88 8.02 5.20
CA PRO A 19 13.40 6.65 5.23
C PRO A 19 11.96 6.64 4.70
N SER A 20 11.67 5.76 3.74
CA SER A 20 10.30 5.59 3.23
C SER A 20 9.33 5.09 4.31
N SER A 21 9.82 4.80 5.53
CA SER A 21 9.02 4.58 6.74
C SER A 21 7.96 5.67 6.97
N LEU A 22 8.21 6.91 6.54
CA LEU A 22 7.24 8.00 6.62
C LEU A 22 6.00 7.80 5.72
N LEU A 23 6.11 6.95 4.69
CA LEU A 23 5.01 6.53 3.81
C LEU A 23 4.35 5.22 4.27
N ARG A 24 4.81 4.61 5.38
CA ARG A 24 4.35 3.30 5.85
C ARG A 24 3.17 3.34 6.81
N SER A 25 2.62 4.51 7.18
CA SER A 25 1.55 4.57 8.19
C SER A 25 0.22 4.03 7.65
N PRO A 26 -0.24 2.84 8.06
CA PRO A 26 -1.53 2.30 7.67
C PRO A 26 -2.58 2.73 8.70
N THR A 27 -2.49 3.97 9.19
CA THR A 27 -3.33 4.42 10.30
C THR A 27 -4.78 4.47 9.82
N VAL A 28 -5.53 3.41 10.10
CA VAL A 28 -6.98 3.36 9.98
C VAL A 28 -7.49 4.36 11.00
N ARG A 29 -7.79 5.58 10.55
CA ARG A 29 -8.58 6.50 11.35
C ARG A 29 -10.04 6.10 11.14
N ALA A 30 -10.52 5.31 12.10
CA ALA A 30 -11.93 5.03 12.22
C ALA A 30 -12.67 6.35 12.45
N GLY A 31 -13.68 6.62 11.61
CA GLY A 31 -14.63 7.65 11.92
C GLY A 31 -15.60 7.20 13.02
N PRO A 32 -16.51 8.09 13.41
CA PRO A 32 -17.39 7.90 14.56
C PRO A 32 -18.32 6.69 14.36
N GLY A 33 -18.38 5.80 15.35
CA GLY A 33 -19.25 4.62 15.37
C GLY A 33 -18.63 3.30 14.90
N ALA A 34 -17.35 3.26 14.51
CA ALA A 34 -16.66 1.98 14.36
C ALA A 34 -16.16 1.51 15.74
N ALA A 35 -16.75 0.43 16.25
CA ALA A 35 -16.38 -0.16 17.53
C ALA A 35 -14.86 -0.26 17.70
N SER A 36 -14.37 0.30 18.80
CA SER A 36 -12.97 0.37 19.20
C SER A 36 -12.34 -1.02 19.27
N PHE A 37 -11.61 -1.42 18.24
CA PHE A 37 -10.63 -2.49 18.34
C PHE A 37 -9.25 -1.85 18.49
N HIS A 38 -8.75 -1.82 19.73
CA HIS A 38 -7.37 -1.44 20.01
C HIS A 38 -6.42 -2.47 19.38
N PHE A 39 -5.75 -2.07 18.31
CA PHE A 39 -4.53 -2.75 17.86
C PHE A 39 -3.36 -2.08 18.57
N HIS A 40 -2.78 -2.77 19.54
CA HIS A 40 -1.54 -2.35 20.19
C HIS A 40 -0.40 -2.57 19.17
N ALA A 41 0.01 -1.50 18.49
CA ALA A 41 1.28 -1.46 17.78
C ALA A 41 2.26 -0.65 18.63
N ALA A 42 3.03 -1.37 19.45
CA ALA A 42 4.15 -0.81 20.18
C ALA A 42 5.28 -0.46 19.20
N LEU A 43 5.65 0.81 19.13
CA LEU A 43 6.95 1.28 18.68
C LEU A 43 7.29 2.51 19.54
N ASP A 44 7.96 2.23 20.66
CA ASP A 44 8.75 3.21 21.38
C ASP A 44 9.97 3.56 20.53
N ASP A 45 10.19 4.85 20.29
CA ASP A 45 11.48 5.38 19.85
C ASP A 45 12.04 6.19 21.03
N PRO A 46 13.22 5.86 21.59
CA PRO A 46 13.75 6.52 22.77
C PRO A 46 14.56 7.79 22.43
N GLU A 47 14.36 8.84 23.22
CA GLU A 47 15.24 10.02 23.30
C GLU A 47 16.09 9.92 24.59
N PRO A 48 17.40 10.26 24.58
CA PRO A 48 18.26 10.13 25.76
C PRO A 48 18.33 11.45 26.56
N ASP A 49 18.24 11.38 27.89
CA ASP A 49 19.34 11.79 28.79
C ASP A 49 19.00 11.71 30.29
N ASP A 50 20.02 11.24 31.02
CA ASP A 50 20.44 11.50 32.41
C ASP A 50 19.60 11.11 33.67
N LYS A 51 20.10 10.03 34.30
CA LYS A 51 20.53 9.90 35.72
C LYS A 51 19.52 10.05 36.89
N LYS A 52 19.23 8.86 37.44
CA LYS A 52 19.61 8.36 38.80
C LYS A 52 18.57 8.38 39.94
N ALA A 53 18.38 7.15 40.48
CA ALA A 53 17.95 6.71 41.83
C ALA A 53 16.47 6.96 42.22
N GLN A 54 15.75 6.08 42.94
CA GLN A 54 16.01 4.81 43.64
C GLN A 54 14.64 4.12 43.92
N ALA A 55 14.64 2.80 44.12
CA ALA A 55 13.48 1.92 44.36
C ALA A 55 12.86 2.08 45.79
N PRO A 56 11.80 1.35 46.26
CA PRO A 56 11.65 -0.12 46.24
C PRO A 56 10.22 -0.69 45.96
N PRO A 57 10.05 -2.04 45.92
CA PRO A 57 8.93 -2.74 45.28
C PRO A 57 7.96 -3.39 46.28
N LEU A 58 6.85 -3.97 45.80
CA LEU A 58 6.13 -5.03 46.53
C LEU A 58 5.39 -5.99 45.59
N ALA A 59 5.43 -7.26 45.98
CA ALA A 59 5.09 -8.46 45.24
C ALA A 59 3.61 -8.82 45.29
N SER A 60 3.13 -9.58 44.29
CA SER A 60 2.61 -10.96 44.47
C SER A 60 1.89 -11.47 43.21
N LYS A 61 2.18 -12.72 42.84
CA LYS A 61 1.43 -13.58 41.89
C LYS A 61 0.63 -14.61 42.72
N PRO A 62 -0.02 -15.64 42.13
CA PRO A 62 -1.20 -15.62 41.26
C PRO A 62 -2.31 -16.56 41.79
N GLY A 63 -3.56 -16.37 41.37
CA GLY A 63 -4.67 -17.29 41.68
C GLY A 63 -5.17 -18.00 40.42
N ALA A 64 -4.83 -19.28 40.27
CA ALA A 64 -5.36 -20.16 39.24
C ALA A 64 -6.76 -20.68 39.64
N LEU A 65 -7.73 -20.64 38.73
CA LEU A 65 -8.96 -21.41 38.83
C LEU A 65 -9.20 -22.16 37.52
N LEU A 66 -9.01 -23.47 37.60
CA LEU A 66 -9.37 -24.48 36.61
C LEU A 66 -10.89 -24.59 36.51
N ARG A 67 -11.45 -24.39 35.30
CA ARG A 67 -12.79 -24.88 34.94
C ARG A 67 -12.67 -25.84 33.77
N ARG A 68 -13.05 -27.09 34.03
CA ARG A 68 -13.26 -28.19 33.08
C ARG A 68 -14.23 -27.76 31.97
N ALA A 69 -13.83 -27.92 30.72
CA ALA A 69 -14.70 -27.82 29.55
C ALA A 69 -14.88 -29.21 28.93
N HIS A 70 -16.11 -29.55 28.59
CA HIS A 70 -16.49 -30.76 27.86
C HIS A 70 -15.92 -30.71 26.43
N HIS A 71 -15.10 -31.69 26.05
CA HIS A 71 -14.67 -31.86 24.67
C HIS A 71 -15.82 -32.40 23.81
N ARG A 72 -16.41 -31.54 22.98
CA ARG A 72 -17.08 -31.96 21.74
C ARG A 72 -16.03 -32.02 20.64
N LEU A 73 -15.91 -33.18 19.99
CA LEU A 73 -15.04 -33.41 18.83
C LEU A 73 -15.46 -32.49 17.67
N LEU A 74 -14.52 -31.65 17.22
CA LEU A 74 -14.62 -30.82 16.02
C LEU A 74 -13.61 -31.33 14.96
N PRO A 75 -13.86 -31.10 13.65
CA PRO A 75 -13.26 -31.85 12.56
C PRO A 75 -11.80 -31.47 12.30
N VAL A 76 -11.02 -32.48 11.90
CA VAL A 76 -9.60 -32.37 11.53
C VAL A 76 -9.44 -31.50 10.27
N PRO A 77 -8.54 -30.51 10.24
CA PRO A 77 -8.31 -29.67 9.05
C PRO A 77 -7.64 -30.47 7.92
N ALA A 78 -8.00 -30.13 6.68
CA ALA A 78 -7.66 -30.80 5.42
C ALA A 78 -6.16 -30.89 5.06
N GLN A 79 -5.25 -30.58 5.98
CA GLN A 79 -3.80 -30.71 5.79
C GLN A 79 -3.29 -32.12 6.15
N SER A 80 -4.05 -32.91 6.91
CA SER A 80 -3.67 -34.27 7.33
C SER A 80 -3.87 -35.34 6.24
N ALA A 81 -4.64 -35.05 5.18
CA ALA A 81 -4.90 -36.00 4.09
C ALA A 81 -3.77 -36.05 3.05
N LEU A 82 -2.97 -34.98 2.92
CA LEU A 82 -1.87 -34.93 1.96
C LEU A 82 -0.67 -35.78 2.40
N LEU A 83 -0.43 -35.85 3.72
CA LEU A 83 0.64 -36.65 4.32
C LEU A 83 0.35 -38.16 4.27
N LEU A 84 -0.93 -38.55 4.31
CA LEU A 84 -1.36 -39.96 4.19
C LEU A 84 -1.20 -40.53 2.77
N LEU A 85 -1.09 -39.69 1.74
CA LEU A 85 -0.85 -40.10 0.35
C LEU A 85 0.64 -40.08 -0.05
N LEU A 86 1.47 -39.36 0.69
CA LEU A 86 2.91 -39.24 0.42
C LEU A 86 3.69 -40.51 0.74
N LEU A 87 3.32 -41.21 1.81
CA LEU A 87 3.96 -42.46 2.24
C LEU A 87 3.79 -43.62 1.23
N PRO A 88 2.60 -43.91 0.69
CA PRO A 88 2.45 -44.94 -0.34
C PRO A 88 3.11 -44.54 -1.68
N ALA A 89 3.15 -43.24 -2.02
CA ALA A 89 3.82 -42.76 -3.23
C ALA A 89 5.35 -42.91 -3.17
N LEU A 90 5.95 -42.66 -1.99
CA LEU A 90 7.37 -42.89 -1.73
C LEU A 90 7.73 -44.38 -1.72
N ALA A 91 6.85 -45.23 -1.17
CA ALA A 91 7.02 -46.69 -1.21
C ALA A 91 6.96 -47.25 -2.64
N LEU A 92 6.06 -46.70 -3.48
CA LEU A 92 5.94 -47.07 -4.90
C LEU A 92 7.18 -46.62 -5.70
N ALA A 93 7.69 -45.41 -5.46
CA ALA A 93 8.92 -44.90 -6.07
C ALA A 93 10.15 -45.75 -5.67
N ALA A 94 10.25 -46.18 -4.41
CA ALA A 94 11.32 -47.06 -3.95
C ALA A 94 11.27 -48.46 -4.60
N LEU A 95 10.06 -48.99 -4.86
CA LEU A 95 9.87 -50.25 -5.58
C LEU A 95 10.24 -50.15 -7.06
N LEU A 96 9.95 -49.01 -7.70
CA LEU A 96 10.31 -48.74 -9.10
C LEU A 96 11.82 -48.57 -9.30
N LEU A 97 12.54 -48.08 -8.28
CA LEU A 97 14.01 -47.93 -8.31
C LEU A 97 14.77 -49.22 -8.03
N ARG A 98 14.11 -50.26 -7.50
CA ARG A 98 14.73 -51.53 -7.07
C ARG A 98 14.52 -52.69 -8.06
N GLY A 99 13.65 -52.54 -9.05
CA GLY A 99 13.37 -53.55 -10.07
C GLY A 99 14.09 -53.26 -11.38
N GLY A 100 15.24 -53.89 -11.62
CA GLY A 100 15.85 -53.92 -12.94
C GLY A 100 15.14 -54.93 -13.84
N GLY A 101 14.38 -54.47 -14.84
CA GLY A 101 13.85 -55.34 -15.89
C GLY A 101 12.67 -54.78 -16.70
N GLY A 102 12.96 -54.33 -17.92
CA GLY A 102 12.13 -54.36 -19.15
C GLY A 102 10.62 -54.09 -19.11
N GLY A 103 10.19 -53.03 -19.80
CA GLY A 103 8.90 -52.95 -20.52
C GLY A 103 7.63 -52.60 -19.73
N HIS A 104 7.49 -53.04 -18.47
CA HIS A 104 6.21 -52.89 -17.74
C HIS A 104 6.03 -51.52 -17.04
N HIS A 105 7.10 -50.72 -16.93
CA HIS A 105 7.05 -49.42 -16.25
C HIS A 105 6.32 -48.33 -17.06
N LEU A 106 6.38 -48.37 -18.39
CA LEU A 106 5.70 -47.40 -19.26
C LEU A 106 4.17 -47.57 -19.24
N ALA A 107 3.68 -48.81 -19.18
CA ALA A 107 2.25 -49.10 -19.09
C ALA A 107 1.67 -48.67 -17.73
N LEU A 108 2.40 -48.89 -16.63
CA LEU A 108 1.99 -48.47 -15.29
C LEU A 108 2.03 -46.94 -15.13
N LEU A 109 3.02 -46.25 -15.71
CA LEU A 109 3.07 -44.78 -15.73
C LEU A 109 1.93 -44.19 -16.56
N ALA A 110 1.59 -44.79 -17.71
CA ALA A 110 0.46 -44.36 -18.53
C ALA A 110 -0.89 -44.58 -17.82
N ALA A 111 -1.06 -45.71 -17.12
CA ALA A 111 -2.27 -45.97 -16.33
C ALA A 111 -2.40 -45.01 -15.14
N ALA A 112 -1.30 -44.70 -14.44
CA ALA A 112 -1.27 -43.73 -13.35
C ALA A 112 -1.57 -42.31 -13.82
N ALA A 113 -1.04 -41.89 -14.98
CA ALA A 113 -1.34 -40.61 -15.60
C ALA A 113 -2.82 -40.50 -16.02
N GLY A 114 -3.39 -41.58 -16.57
CA GLY A 114 -4.82 -41.67 -16.90
C GLY A 114 -5.72 -41.54 -15.67
N ALA A 115 -5.38 -42.22 -14.57
CA ALA A 115 -6.11 -42.12 -13.30
C ALA A 115 -6.02 -40.72 -12.68
N ALA A 116 -4.85 -40.06 -12.76
CA ALA A 116 -4.67 -38.70 -12.29
C ALA A 116 -5.48 -37.68 -13.10
N LEU A 117 -5.55 -37.83 -14.43
CA LEU A 117 -6.39 -37.00 -15.31
C LEU A 117 -7.88 -37.21 -15.04
N ALA A 118 -8.32 -38.45 -14.79
CA ALA A 118 -9.70 -38.76 -14.42
C ALA A 118 -10.08 -38.15 -13.06
N ALA A 119 -9.17 -38.21 -12.07
CA ALA A 119 -9.37 -37.58 -10.77
C ALA A 119 -9.41 -36.05 -10.85
N ALA A 120 -8.54 -35.43 -11.67
CA ALA A 120 -8.56 -33.99 -11.92
C ALA A 120 -9.86 -33.55 -12.62
N ALA A 121 -10.36 -34.34 -13.58
CA ALA A 121 -11.63 -34.09 -14.25
C ALA A 121 -12.83 -34.23 -13.29
N ALA A 122 -12.80 -35.19 -12.35
CA ALA A 122 -13.82 -35.35 -11.32
C ALA A 122 -13.85 -34.17 -10.34
N VAL A 123 -12.68 -33.66 -9.92
CA VAL A 123 -12.55 -32.46 -9.08
C VAL A 123 -12.99 -31.20 -9.83
N ALA A 124 -12.71 -31.09 -11.12
CA ALA A 124 -13.20 -29.98 -11.95
C ALA A 124 -14.72 -30.02 -12.10
N ARG A 125 -15.32 -31.21 -12.25
CA ARG A 125 -16.79 -31.39 -12.30
C ARG A 125 -17.47 -31.07 -10.97
N LEU A 126 -16.84 -31.40 -9.83
CA LEU A 126 -17.31 -31.03 -8.49
C LEU A 126 -17.20 -29.52 -8.22
N ARG A 127 -16.18 -28.85 -8.77
CA ARG A 127 -16.08 -27.37 -8.74
C ARG A 127 -17.10 -26.68 -9.65
N ALA A 128 -17.44 -27.29 -10.78
CA ALA A 128 -18.46 -26.77 -11.69
C ALA A 128 -19.89 -26.98 -11.16
N SER A 129 -20.17 -28.06 -10.43
CA SER A 129 -21.49 -28.31 -9.82
C SER A 129 -21.72 -27.55 -8.51
N GLY A 130 -20.65 -27.15 -7.80
CA GLY A 130 -20.72 -26.22 -6.66
C GLY A 130 -20.99 -24.75 -7.03
N ALA A 131 -20.96 -24.41 -8.34
CA ALA A 131 -21.19 -23.06 -8.86
C ALA A 131 -22.64 -22.79 -9.30
N ARG A 132 -23.61 -23.60 -8.84
CA ARG A 132 -25.06 -23.34 -9.01
C ARG A 132 -25.76 -23.25 -7.65
N ALA A 133 -25.37 -22.27 -6.85
CA ALA A 133 -26.17 -21.77 -5.74
C ALA A 133 -26.26 -20.23 -5.84
N ARG A 134 -27.39 -19.77 -6.38
CA ARG A 134 -27.96 -18.41 -6.32
C ARG A 134 -26.96 -17.24 -6.48
N ALA A 135 -26.60 -16.95 -7.74
CA ALA A 135 -26.32 -15.58 -8.13
C ALA A 135 -27.65 -14.79 -8.13
N SER A 136 -27.91 -14.04 -7.06
CA SER A 136 -28.83 -12.90 -7.16
C SER A 136 -28.08 -11.79 -7.92
N PRO A 137 -28.68 -11.11 -8.91
CA PRO A 137 -27.97 -10.05 -9.59
C PRO A 137 -27.76 -8.90 -8.61
N ALA A 138 -26.52 -8.69 -8.18
CA ALA A 138 -26.10 -7.46 -7.55
C ALA A 138 -26.18 -6.38 -8.62
N ARG A 139 -27.35 -5.75 -8.70
CA ARG A 139 -27.63 -4.59 -9.53
C ARG A 139 -26.58 -3.54 -9.19
N GLN A 140 -25.71 -3.22 -10.16
CA GLN A 140 -24.83 -2.06 -10.11
C GLN A 140 -25.68 -0.83 -9.78
N LEU A 141 -25.57 -0.36 -8.54
CA LEU A 141 -25.98 0.97 -8.11
C LEU A 141 -24.72 1.79 -7.87
N ALA A 142 -23.92 1.92 -8.93
CA ALA A 142 -23.11 3.11 -9.12
C ALA A 142 -23.99 4.12 -9.89
N ALA A 143 -25.05 4.61 -9.25
CA ALA A 143 -25.77 5.75 -9.77
C ALA A 143 -24.93 6.98 -9.43
N SER A 144 -24.20 7.48 -10.42
CA SER A 144 -23.62 8.82 -10.38
C SER A 144 -24.74 9.81 -10.02
N VAL A 145 -24.62 10.45 -8.85
CA VAL A 145 -25.53 11.53 -8.44
C VAL A 145 -25.44 12.62 -9.51
N ARG A 146 -26.49 12.76 -10.30
CA ARG A 146 -26.63 13.78 -11.34
C ARG A 146 -27.27 15.00 -10.68
N TRP A 147 -26.54 16.10 -10.61
CA TRP A 147 -27.03 17.36 -10.07
C TRP A 147 -27.98 18.02 -11.08
N PHE A 148 -29.15 18.45 -10.61
CA PHE A 148 -30.00 19.41 -11.31
C PHE A 148 -30.01 20.71 -10.48
N VAL A 149 -29.67 21.82 -11.13
CA VAL A 149 -29.81 23.18 -10.62
C VAL A 149 -30.69 23.91 -11.64
N GLY A 150 -31.86 24.39 -11.22
CA GLY A 150 -32.75 25.21 -12.05
C GLY A 150 -34.23 25.06 -11.69
N GLU A 151 -34.81 26.18 -11.24
CA GLU A 151 -36.22 26.38 -10.88
C GLU A 151 -37.15 26.44 -12.11
N GLY A 152 -38.43 26.15 -11.91
CA GLY A 152 -39.50 26.31 -12.90
C GLY A 152 -40.87 25.97 -12.30
N GLU A 153 -41.77 26.95 -12.33
CA GLU A 153 -43.04 27.09 -11.60
C GLU A 153 -44.14 26.08 -11.96
N GLY A 154 -45.09 25.94 -11.03
CA GLY A 154 -46.54 26.05 -11.29
C GLY A 154 -47.28 24.83 -11.86
N GLY A 155 -48.14 24.22 -11.04
CA GLY A 155 -49.20 23.31 -11.51
C GLY A 155 -49.82 22.47 -10.40
N GLU A 156 -50.90 22.97 -9.79
CA GLU A 156 -51.80 22.19 -8.94
C GLU A 156 -52.50 21.09 -9.76
N GLU A 157 -52.47 19.84 -9.29
CA GLU A 157 -53.47 18.86 -9.73
C GLU A 157 -53.77 17.80 -8.65
N GLN A 158 -55.05 17.43 -8.59
CA GLN A 158 -55.77 16.83 -7.47
C GLN A 158 -55.47 15.33 -7.27
N GLN A 159 -55.48 14.89 -6.01
CA GLN A 159 -55.42 13.49 -5.59
C GLN A 159 -56.66 12.69 -6.02
N PRO A 160 -56.49 11.36 -6.18
CA PRO A 160 -57.44 10.43 -5.59
C PRO A 160 -56.80 9.52 -4.54
N ARG A 161 -57.63 9.20 -3.54
CA ARG A 161 -57.39 8.33 -2.38
C ARG A 161 -57.10 6.90 -2.81
N GLY A 162 -56.23 6.23 -2.05
CA GLY A 162 -56.27 4.76 -1.89
C GLY A 162 -54.96 4.05 -2.18
N ALA A 163 -54.18 3.80 -1.12
CA ALA A 163 -53.42 2.57 -0.84
C ALA A 163 -52.26 2.94 0.08
N ALA A 164 -52.30 2.44 1.32
CA ALA A 164 -51.22 2.51 2.28
C ALA A 164 -50.01 1.70 1.77
N ARG A 165 -49.21 2.33 0.89
CA ARG A 165 -47.88 1.85 0.55
C ARG A 165 -47.00 2.31 1.71
N LYS A 166 -46.62 1.39 2.61
CA LYS A 166 -45.51 1.59 3.56
C LYS A 166 -44.27 1.93 2.74
N GLY A 167 -44.09 3.21 2.46
CA GLY A 167 -42.90 3.75 1.84
C GLY A 167 -41.75 3.43 2.77
N ARG A 168 -40.79 2.63 2.30
CA ARG A 168 -39.42 2.77 2.77
C ARG A 168 -39.09 4.25 2.55
N ARG A 169 -39.17 5.06 3.60
CA ARG A 169 -38.57 6.39 3.64
C ARG A 169 -37.17 6.20 3.09
N ALA A 170 -36.91 6.71 1.88
CA ALA A 170 -35.55 6.95 1.45
C ALA A 170 -34.91 7.69 2.62
N ALA A 171 -33.86 7.12 3.21
CA ALA A 171 -33.23 7.69 4.40
C ALA A 171 -32.80 9.11 4.03
N GLU A 172 -33.58 10.10 4.45
CA GLU A 172 -33.35 11.50 4.16
C GLU A 172 -31.95 11.84 4.69
N ALA A 173 -31.08 12.32 3.80
CA ALA A 173 -29.81 12.90 4.20
C ALA A 173 -30.12 14.03 5.18
N ARG A 174 -29.67 13.90 6.43
CA ARG A 174 -29.84 14.95 7.44
C ARG A 174 -28.51 15.61 7.69
N GLU A 175 -28.46 16.92 7.62
CA GLU A 175 -27.27 17.68 7.98
C GLU A 175 -27.27 17.92 9.49
N GLY A 176 -26.13 17.70 10.15
CA GLY A 176 -26.03 17.81 11.58
C GLY A 176 -24.61 18.06 12.08
N VAL A 177 -24.53 18.40 13.37
CA VAL A 177 -23.27 18.56 14.10
C VAL A 177 -23.26 17.57 15.24
N GLU A 178 -22.21 16.75 15.32
CA GLU A 178 -22.03 15.77 16.38
C GLU A 178 -20.71 16.06 17.12
N PHE A 179 -20.79 16.09 18.45
CA PHE A 179 -19.64 16.24 19.34
C PHE A 179 -19.37 14.92 20.01
N TYR A 180 -18.12 14.50 19.98
CA TYR A 180 -17.68 13.27 20.62
C TYR A 180 -17.09 13.57 22.00
N SER A 181 -17.16 12.60 22.89
CA SER A 181 -16.62 12.70 24.26
C SER A 181 -15.12 12.94 24.32
N ASN A 182 -14.39 12.60 23.24
CA ASN A 182 -12.96 12.83 23.09
C ASN A 182 -12.61 14.26 22.60
N GLY A 183 -13.60 15.14 22.43
CA GLY A 183 -13.43 16.50 21.93
C GLY A 183 -13.41 16.61 20.40
N ASP A 184 -13.53 15.50 19.68
CA ASP A 184 -13.66 15.52 18.23
C ASP A 184 -15.04 16.05 17.82
N ARG A 185 -15.14 16.58 16.61
CA ARG A 185 -16.36 17.17 16.09
C ARG A 185 -16.58 16.80 14.63
N TYR A 186 -17.79 16.35 14.31
CA TYR A 186 -18.24 16.15 12.94
C TYR A 186 -19.31 17.17 12.56
N GLU A 187 -19.20 17.71 11.35
CA GLU A 187 -20.15 18.65 10.75
C GLU A 187 -20.42 18.22 9.31
N GLY A 188 -21.64 17.81 8.99
CA GLY A 188 -21.97 17.36 7.65
C GLY A 188 -23.21 16.51 7.55
N GLU A 189 -23.27 15.69 6.52
CA GLU A 189 -24.40 14.85 6.18
C GLU A 189 -24.42 13.51 6.94
N PHE A 190 -25.62 13.09 7.34
CA PHE A 190 -25.90 11.83 8.00
C PHE A 190 -26.95 11.04 7.23
N HIS A 191 -26.72 9.73 7.10
CA HIS A 191 -27.69 8.79 6.56
C HIS A 191 -27.84 7.61 7.53
N GLY A 192 -29.05 7.42 8.06
CA GLY A 192 -29.35 6.34 9.01
C GLY A 192 -28.48 6.40 10.28
N GLY A 193 -28.32 7.61 10.85
CA GLY A 193 -27.55 7.85 12.08
C GLY A 193 -26.03 7.76 11.92
N ARG A 194 -25.51 7.62 10.69
CA ARG A 194 -24.07 7.54 10.42
C ARG A 194 -23.63 8.65 9.47
N CYS A 195 -22.43 9.18 9.69
CA CYS A 195 -21.80 10.14 8.77
C CYS A 195 -21.73 9.54 7.37
N SER A 196 -22.31 10.22 6.39
CA SER A 196 -22.42 9.73 5.02
C SER A 196 -22.76 10.89 4.08
N GLY A 197 -22.05 10.98 2.96
CA GLY A 197 -22.10 12.14 2.06
C GLY A 197 -20.91 13.07 2.32
N SER A 198 -21.14 14.38 2.32
CA SER A 198 -20.07 15.36 2.52
C SER A 198 -19.95 15.78 3.99
N GLY A 199 -18.73 15.90 4.52
CA GLY A 199 -18.56 16.41 5.88
C GLY A 199 -17.14 16.71 6.31
N VAL A 200 -17.04 17.53 7.35
CA VAL A 200 -15.79 17.95 8.00
C VAL A 200 -15.69 17.27 9.36
N TYR A 201 -14.58 16.60 9.61
CA TYR A 201 -14.25 16.04 10.92
C TYR A 201 -13.02 16.73 11.48
N SER A 202 -13.17 17.37 12.63
CA SER A 202 -12.10 18.02 13.36
C SER A 202 -11.64 17.11 14.48
N PHE A 203 -10.38 16.69 14.43
CA PHE A 203 -9.76 15.93 15.50
C PHE A 203 -9.17 16.88 16.53
N PHE A 204 -9.54 16.72 17.80
CA PHE A 204 -9.10 17.58 18.88
C PHE A 204 -7.57 17.63 18.95
N GLY A 205 -7.00 18.80 18.61
CA GLY A 205 -5.55 19.05 18.60
C GLY A 205 -4.73 18.26 17.56
N LYS A 206 -5.35 17.42 16.71
CA LYS A 206 -4.63 16.48 15.83
C LYS A 206 -4.74 16.82 14.34
N GLY A 207 -5.77 17.57 13.93
CA GLY A 207 -5.97 17.95 12.54
C GLY A 207 -7.44 17.95 12.13
N LYS A 208 -7.70 17.84 10.83
CA LYS A 208 -9.05 17.71 10.27
C LYS A 208 -9.06 16.91 8.98
N TYR A 209 -10.21 16.30 8.69
CA TYR A 209 -10.55 15.70 7.41
C TYR A 209 -11.73 16.45 6.79
N GLU A 210 -11.64 16.73 5.49
CA GLU A 210 -12.68 17.38 4.70
C GLU A 210 -12.90 16.55 3.42
N GLY A 211 -14.06 15.92 3.27
CA GLY A 211 -14.32 15.12 2.08
C GLY A 211 -15.53 14.22 2.19
N ASP A 212 -15.47 13.13 1.43
CA ASP A 212 -16.54 12.15 1.26
C ASP A 212 -16.55 11.13 2.42
N TRP A 213 -17.76 10.72 2.79
CA TRP A 213 -18.06 9.79 3.88
C TRP A 213 -19.02 8.72 3.42
N VAL A 214 -18.76 7.48 3.83
CA VAL A 214 -19.69 6.36 3.64
C VAL A 214 -19.71 5.52 4.91
N GLY A 215 -20.88 5.43 5.54
CA GLY A 215 -21.10 4.56 6.70
C GLY A 215 -20.15 4.82 7.87
N GLY A 216 -19.86 6.09 8.16
CA GLY A 216 -18.96 6.50 9.25
C GLY A 216 -17.47 6.40 8.92
N ARG A 217 -17.08 6.12 7.68
CA ARG A 217 -15.66 6.06 7.25
C ARG A 217 -15.37 7.00 6.09
N TYR A 218 -14.11 7.42 5.98
CA TYR A 218 -13.60 8.14 4.81
C TYR A 218 -13.64 7.19 3.62
N ASP A 219 -14.42 7.52 2.60
CA ASP A 219 -14.53 6.70 1.39
C ASP A 219 -14.94 7.60 0.23
N GLY A 220 -14.15 7.60 -0.85
CA GLY A 220 -14.24 8.59 -1.93
C GLY A 220 -13.02 9.50 -1.96
N PHE A 221 -13.23 10.81 -2.05
CA PHE A 221 -12.17 11.81 -2.14
C PHE A 221 -12.16 12.72 -0.91
N GLY A 222 -10.96 13.13 -0.49
CA GLY A 222 -10.85 14.02 0.66
C GLY A 222 -9.48 14.64 0.86
N VAL A 223 -9.47 15.64 1.73
CA VAL A 223 -8.28 16.36 2.18
C VAL A 223 -8.14 16.18 3.67
N GLU A 224 -7.03 15.57 4.08
CA GLU A 224 -6.66 15.42 5.49
C GLU A 224 -5.49 16.36 5.79
N SER A 225 -5.64 17.18 6.82
CA SER A 225 -4.60 18.09 7.30
C SER A 225 -4.27 17.76 8.74
N TRP A 226 -2.98 17.68 9.07
CA TRP A 226 -2.49 17.40 10.42
C TRP A 226 -2.02 18.68 11.11
N ALA A 227 -2.05 18.70 12.45
CA ALA A 227 -1.68 19.88 13.25
C ALA A 227 -0.26 20.40 12.99
N ARG A 228 0.68 19.51 12.63
CA ARG A 228 2.07 19.89 12.29
C ARG A 228 2.25 20.40 10.85
N GLY A 229 1.18 20.50 10.05
CA GLY A 229 1.23 21.04 8.68
C GLY A 229 1.32 20.00 7.57
N SER A 230 1.49 18.70 7.88
CA SER A 230 1.35 17.65 6.87
C SER A 230 -0.06 17.69 6.26
N ARG A 231 -0.18 17.30 4.98
CA ARG A 231 -1.46 17.26 4.28
C ARG A 231 -1.51 16.18 3.21
N TYR A 232 -2.63 15.48 3.14
CA TYR A 232 -2.94 14.51 2.09
C TYR A 232 -4.12 15.03 1.27
N ARG A 233 -4.07 14.83 -0.04
CA ARG A 233 -5.15 15.14 -0.97
C ARG A 233 -5.26 13.98 -1.95
N GLY A 234 -6.37 13.27 -1.93
CA GLY A 234 -6.56 12.15 -2.84
C GLY A 234 -7.71 11.26 -2.46
N GLN A 235 -7.59 10.01 -2.88
CA GLN A 235 -8.62 9.00 -2.70
C GLN A 235 -8.47 8.28 -1.34
N TYR A 236 -9.62 7.87 -0.82
CA TYR A 236 -9.78 7.06 0.38
C TYR A 236 -10.71 5.90 0.08
N ARG A 237 -10.48 4.78 0.76
CA ARG A 237 -11.36 3.61 0.76
C ARG A 237 -11.39 3.03 2.16
N GLN A 238 -12.58 2.94 2.74
CA GLN A 238 -12.80 2.33 4.05
C GLN A 238 -11.89 2.91 5.17
N GLY A 239 -11.67 4.22 5.16
CA GLY A 239 -10.85 4.93 6.16
C GLY A 239 -9.35 4.94 5.89
N LEU A 240 -8.90 4.33 4.79
CA LEU A 240 -7.48 4.27 4.40
C LEU A 240 -7.23 5.01 3.09
N ARG A 241 -6.06 5.65 2.98
CA ARG A 241 -5.57 6.19 1.71
C ARG A 241 -5.51 5.08 0.67
N HIS A 242 -6.09 5.33 -0.49
CA HIS A 242 -6.17 4.35 -1.57
C HIS A 242 -6.18 5.05 -2.93
N GLY A 243 -5.98 4.33 -4.03
CA GLY A 243 -6.03 4.90 -5.38
C GLY A 243 -4.89 5.88 -5.61
N HIS A 244 -5.19 7.12 -6.01
CA HIS A 244 -4.19 8.14 -6.30
C HIS A 244 -4.28 9.31 -5.33
N GLY A 245 -3.14 9.90 -4.98
CA GLY A 245 -3.10 11.05 -4.09
C GLY A 245 -1.72 11.64 -3.89
N VAL A 246 -1.71 12.83 -3.29
CA VAL A 246 -0.50 13.56 -2.91
C VAL A 246 -0.44 13.70 -1.40
N TYR A 247 0.68 13.31 -0.81
CA TYR A 247 1.01 13.55 0.58
C TYR A 247 2.17 14.54 0.67
N ARG A 248 1.95 15.68 1.31
CA ARG A 248 2.99 16.66 1.66
C ARG A 248 3.29 16.53 3.14
N PHE A 249 4.55 16.28 3.46
CA PHE A 249 5.06 16.24 4.82
C PHE A 249 5.29 17.66 5.33
N HIS A 250 5.19 17.86 6.63
CA HIS A 250 5.58 19.11 7.26
C HIS A 250 7.08 19.44 7.11
N SER A 251 7.92 18.44 6.81
CA SER A 251 9.34 18.63 6.49
C SER A 251 9.57 19.31 5.15
N GLY A 252 8.54 19.39 4.30
CA GLY A 252 8.64 19.86 2.91
C GLY A 252 8.76 18.72 1.90
N ASP A 253 9.00 17.48 2.36
CA ASP A 253 9.00 16.31 1.47
C ASP A 253 7.59 16.07 0.91
N CYS A 254 7.51 15.44 -0.25
CA CYS A 254 6.24 15.16 -0.92
C CYS A 254 6.29 13.81 -1.61
N TYR A 255 5.17 13.08 -1.56
CA TYR A 255 4.93 11.90 -2.37
C TYR A 255 3.66 12.11 -3.19
N ALA A 256 3.73 11.80 -4.48
CA ALA A 256 2.64 11.87 -5.43
C ALA A 256 2.58 10.55 -6.21
N GLY A 257 1.48 9.81 -6.11
CA GLY A 257 1.38 8.54 -6.80
C GLY A 257 0.24 7.68 -6.31
N GLU A 258 0.42 6.38 -6.51
CA GLU A 258 -0.52 5.35 -6.11
C GLU A 258 -0.43 5.00 -4.61
N TRP A 259 -1.57 4.56 -4.06
CA TRP A 259 -1.78 4.25 -2.65
C TRP A 259 -2.60 2.96 -2.48
N ALA A 260 -2.17 2.09 -1.58
CA ALA A 260 -2.89 0.90 -1.20
C ALA A 260 -2.84 0.66 0.30
N GLY A 261 -4.01 0.52 0.94
CA GLY A 261 -4.09 0.19 2.36
C GLY A 261 -3.37 1.20 3.26
N GLY A 262 -3.44 2.49 2.92
CA GLY A 262 -2.79 3.55 3.69
C GLY A 262 -1.31 3.76 3.37
N GLN A 263 -0.69 2.96 2.51
CA GLN A 263 0.74 3.01 2.19
C GLN A 263 0.97 3.37 0.73
N SER A 264 2.14 3.94 0.40
CA SER A 264 2.52 4.07 -1.01
C SER A 264 2.72 2.71 -1.65
N HIS A 265 2.23 2.58 -2.88
CA HIS A 265 2.22 1.34 -3.65
C HIS A 265 2.15 1.67 -5.13
N GLY A 266 2.55 0.77 -6.03
CA GLY A 266 2.46 1.03 -7.47
C GLY A 266 3.47 2.08 -7.92
N ILE A 267 3.11 2.90 -8.89
CA ILE A 267 3.99 3.94 -9.42
C ILE A 267 3.79 5.26 -8.66
N GLY A 268 4.90 5.93 -8.36
CA GLY A 268 4.87 7.25 -7.73
C GLY A 268 6.17 8.03 -7.87
N ALA A 269 6.11 9.28 -7.42
CA ALA A 269 7.23 10.17 -7.33
C ALA A 269 7.34 10.70 -5.89
N GLN A 270 8.55 10.62 -5.33
CA GLN A 270 8.92 11.23 -4.06
C GLN A 270 9.89 12.38 -4.33
N THR A 271 9.57 13.58 -3.87
CA THR A 271 10.47 14.73 -3.91
C THR A 271 10.82 15.12 -2.48
N CYS A 272 12.11 15.22 -2.19
CA CYS A 272 12.61 15.64 -0.89
C CYS A 272 12.78 17.16 -0.84
N SER A 273 12.66 17.71 0.35
CA SER A 273 12.92 19.13 0.66
C SER A 273 14.33 19.60 0.29
N ASP A 274 15.30 18.68 0.19
CA ASP A 274 16.66 18.96 -0.23
C ASP A 274 16.86 19.00 -1.75
N GLY A 275 15.79 18.80 -2.53
CA GLY A 275 15.82 18.80 -3.99
C GLY A 275 16.14 17.43 -4.61
N SER A 276 16.44 16.40 -3.82
CA SER A 276 16.51 15.04 -4.34
C SER A 276 15.12 14.52 -4.72
N SER A 277 15.05 13.62 -5.70
CA SER A 277 13.78 13.06 -6.15
C SER A 277 13.92 11.62 -6.63
N TYR A 278 12.92 10.80 -6.32
CA TYR A 278 12.75 9.45 -6.84
C TYR A 278 11.48 9.40 -7.68
N ALA A 279 11.52 8.73 -8.82
CA ALA A 279 10.35 8.35 -9.59
C ALA A 279 10.45 6.86 -9.92
N GLY A 280 9.45 6.07 -9.55
CA GLY A 280 9.49 4.64 -9.79
C GLY A 280 8.43 3.86 -9.06
N GLU A 281 8.66 2.57 -8.96
CA GLU A 281 7.79 1.62 -8.27
C GLU A 281 7.96 1.68 -6.75
N PHE A 282 6.84 1.43 -6.05
CA PHE A 282 6.70 1.36 -4.61
C PHE A 282 5.92 0.12 -4.21
N LYS A 283 6.29 -0.49 -3.08
CA LYS A 283 5.58 -1.65 -2.54
C LYS A 283 5.51 -1.59 -1.02
N GLY A 284 4.38 -1.17 -0.47
CA GLY A 284 4.18 -1.16 0.99
C GLY A 284 5.05 -0.10 1.67
N GLY A 285 5.03 1.12 1.12
CA GLY A 285 5.75 2.24 1.69
C GLY A 285 7.27 2.21 1.48
N VAL A 286 7.78 1.44 0.51
CA VAL A 286 9.22 1.40 0.16
C VAL A 286 9.44 1.43 -1.33
N LYS A 287 10.58 1.96 -1.77
CA LYS A 287 11.04 1.86 -3.16
C LYS A 287 11.34 0.39 -3.47
N HIS A 288 10.84 -0.07 -4.60
CA HIS A 288 10.92 -1.46 -5.03
C HIS A 288 10.81 -1.52 -6.55
N GLY A 289 11.26 -2.59 -7.20
CA GLY A 289 11.12 -2.70 -8.66
C GLY A 289 11.99 -1.70 -9.40
N LEU A 290 11.52 -1.15 -10.51
CA LEU A 290 12.26 -0.17 -11.31
C LEU A 290 12.08 1.25 -10.77
N GLY A 291 13.14 2.05 -10.86
CA GLY A 291 13.05 3.46 -10.51
C GLY A 291 14.29 4.28 -10.90
N SER A 292 14.08 5.59 -10.97
CA SER A 292 15.09 6.60 -11.21
C SER A 292 15.20 7.52 -10.00
N TYR A 293 16.43 7.77 -9.54
CA TYR A 293 16.73 8.67 -8.44
C TYR A 293 17.68 9.76 -8.91
N HIS A 294 17.30 11.00 -8.62
CA HIS A 294 18.11 12.19 -8.81
C HIS A 294 18.56 12.67 -7.43
N PHE A 295 19.86 12.70 -7.21
CA PHE A 295 20.46 13.13 -5.96
C PHE A 295 20.67 14.64 -5.97
N ARG A 296 20.63 15.26 -4.78
CA ARG A 296 20.90 16.70 -4.62
C ARG A 296 22.27 17.12 -5.13
N ASN A 297 23.27 16.24 -5.06
CA ASN A 297 24.63 16.51 -5.54
C ASN A 297 24.74 16.46 -7.08
N GLY A 298 23.66 16.17 -7.80
CA GLY A 298 23.65 16.02 -9.25
C GLY A 298 23.88 14.59 -9.74
N ASP A 299 24.18 13.64 -8.85
CA ASP A 299 24.26 12.23 -9.22
C ASP A 299 22.87 11.72 -9.64
N ARG A 300 22.85 10.66 -10.45
CA ARG A 300 21.64 10.02 -10.94
C ARG A 300 21.80 8.51 -10.91
N TYR A 301 20.77 7.81 -10.51
CA TYR A 301 20.67 6.36 -10.65
C TYR A 301 19.40 6.00 -11.40
N ALA A 302 19.46 5.02 -12.30
CA ALA A 302 18.29 4.42 -12.92
C ALA A 302 18.47 2.90 -12.97
N GLY A 303 17.50 2.15 -12.47
CA GLY A 303 17.56 0.69 -12.44
C GLY A 303 16.67 0.10 -11.36
N GLU A 304 17.09 -1.04 -10.86
CA GLU A 304 16.31 -1.83 -9.90
C GLU A 304 16.52 -1.39 -8.44
N TYR A 305 15.48 -1.61 -7.64
CA TYR A 305 15.39 -1.32 -6.21
C TYR A 305 14.77 -2.50 -5.47
N PHE A 306 15.30 -2.77 -4.28
CA PHE A 306 14.71 -3.70 -3.34
C PHE A 306 14.73 -3.12 -1.93
N ALA A 307 13.54 -2.90 -1.37
CA ALA A 307 13.34 -2.44 0.01
C ALA A 307 14.16 -1.17 0.34
N ASP A 308 13.95 -0.11 -0.44
CA ASP A 308 14.65 1.19 -0.36
C ASP A 308 16.14 1.18 -0.76
N LYS A 309 16.72 0.02 -1.08
CA LYS A 309 18.11 -0.09 -1.51
C LYS A 309 18.22 -0.26 -3.03
N ILE A 310 19.23 0.37 -3.62
CA ILE A 310 19.69 0.05 -4.97
C ILE A 310 20.11 -1.43 -5.00
N HIS A 311 19.54 -2.20 -5.91
CA HIS A 311 19.72 -3.65 -5.98
C HIS A 311 19.53 -4.13 -7.42
N GLY A 312 20.02 -5.31 -7.78
CA GLY A 312 19.78 -5.87 -9.12
C GLY A 312 20.64 -5.19 -10.17
N PHE A 313 20.06 -4.78 -11.30
CA PHE A 313 20.81 -4.11 -12.38
C PHE A 313 20.46 -2.63 -12.51
N GLY A 314 21.45 -1.81 -12.82
CA GLY A 314 21.22 -0.38 -13.02
C GLY A 314 22.45 0.42 -13.41
N VAL A 315 22.20 1.67 -13.78
CA VAL A 315 23.19 2.64 -14.21
C VAL A 315 23.24 3.79 -13.23
N TYR A 316 24.42 4.10 -12.72
CA TYR A 316 24.69 5.25 -11.88
C TYR A 316 25.56 6.24 -12.64
N THR A 317 25.08 7.47 -12.82
CA THR A 317 25.81 8.58 -13.43
C THR A 317 26.19 9.55 -12.32
N PHE A 318 27.48 9.83 -12.21
CA PHE A 318 28.00 10.78 -11.23
C PHE A 318 27.96 12.20 -11.80
N ALA A 319 27.74 13.20 -10.94
CA ALA A 319 27.73 14.61 -11.33
C ALA A 319 29.07 15.06 -11.95
N ASN A 320 30.17 14.39 -11.62
CA ASN A 320 31.50 14.65 -12.18
C ASN A 320 31.73 14.05 -13.58
N GLY A 321 30.71 13.43 -14.19
CA GLY A 321 30.76 12.81 -15.51
C GLY A 321 31.23 11.36 -15.53
N HIS A 322 31.51 10.75 -14.38
CA HIS A 322 31.80 9.32 -14.32
C HIS A 322 30.50 8.52 -14.41
N SER A 323 30.56 7.23 -14.72
CA SER A 323 29.41 6.34 -14.63
C SER A 323 29.80 4.94 -14.18
N TYR A 324 28.80 4.21 -13.67
CA TYR A 324 28.87 2.79 -13.44
C TYR A 324 27.64 2.11 -14.02
N GLU A 325 27.87 1.04 -14.77
CA GLU A 325 26.83 0.19 -15.37
C GLU A 325 27.08 -1.24 -14.91
N GLY A 326 26.09 -1.90 -14.32
CA GLY A 326 26.25 -3.30 -13.91
C GLY A 326 25.31 -3.72 -12.80
N SER A 327 25.73 -4.76 -12.06
CA SER A 327 24.95 -5.28 -10.95
C SER A 327 25.23 -4.55 -9.63
N TRP A 328 24.23 -4.60 -8.76
CA TRP A 328 24.15 -3.91 -7.49
C TRP A 328 23.59 -4.83 -6.41
N HIS A 329 24.14 -4.71 -5.21
CA HIS A 329 23.63 -5.41 -4.03
C HIS A 329 23.67 -4.48 -2.82
N GLU A 330 22.49 -4.15 -2.30
CA GLU A 330 22.33 -3.30 -1.11
C GLU A 330 23.05 -1.95 -1.19
N GLY A 331 22.98 -1.28 -2.34
CA GLY A 331 23.61 0.02 -2.57
C GLY A 331 25.10 -0.05 -2.94
N LYS A 332 25.69 -1.24 -3.01
CA LYS A 332 27.08 -1.44 -3.42
C LYS A 332 27.15 -2.05 -4.82
N LYS A 333 28.18 -1.68 -5.57
CA LYS A 333 28.55 -2.35 -6.83
C LYS A 333 28.92 -3.80 -6.50
N GLN A 334 28.31 -4.75 -7.18
CA GLN A 334 28.47 -6.18 -6.96
C GLN A 334 28.43 -6.90 -8.30
N GLY A 335 29.04 -8.08 -8.44
CA GLY A 335 28.98 -8.88 -9.65
C GLY A 335 29.64 -8.18 -10.84
N PHE A 336 29.15 -8.45 -12.05
CA PHE A 336 29.77 -7.90 -13.25
C PHE A 336 29.32 -6.46 -13.52
N GLY A 337 30.28 -5.60 -13.87
CA GLY A 337 30.00 -4.21 -14.20
C GLY A 337 31.20 -3.46 -14.75
N MET A 338 30.93 -2.28 -15.29
CA MET A 338 31.88 -1.38 -15.90
C MET A 338 31.78 -0.01 -15.25
N TYR A 339 32.93 0.53 -14.88
CA TYR A 339 33.07 1.91 -14.43
C TYR A 339 33.72 2.73 -15.54
N ALA A 340 33.04 3.73 -16.05
CA ALA A 340 33.58 4.67 -17.03
C ALA A 340 33.97 5.98 -16.33
N PHE A 341 35.18 6.45 -16.60
CA PHE A 341 35.69 7.71 -16.12
C PHE A 341 35.39 8.81 -17.14
N ARG A 342 35.32 10.07 -16.69
CA ARG A 342 35.06 11.22 -17.59
C ARG A 342 36.08 11.38 -18.72
N ASN A 343 37.29 10.86 -18.54
CA ASN A 343 38.37 10.94 -19.52
C ASN A 343 38.27 9.85 -20.60
N GLY A 344 37.24 9.00 -20.55
CA GLY A 344 37.03 7.87 -21.47
C GLY A 344 37.69 6.57 -21.03
N ASP A 345 38.44 6.56 -19.91
CA ASP A 345 38.97 5.30 -19.38
C ASP A 345 37.83 4.42 -18.86
N GLU A 346 37.91 3.12 -19.08
CA GLU A 346 36.92 2.15 -18.61
C GLU A 346 37.59 1.05 -17.80
N ARG A 347 36.96 0.70 -16.68
CA ARG A 347 37.35 -0.43 -15.84
C ARG A 347 36.19 -1.39 -15.71
N ALA A 348 36.27 -2.50 -16.42
CA ALA A 348 35.25 -3.52 -16.43
C ALA A 348 35.73 -4.81 -15.76
N GLY A 349 34.80 -5.52 -15.14
CA GLY A 349 35.14 -6.73 -14.41
C GLY A 349 34.15 -7.13 -13.34
N GLU A 350 34.62 -7.94 -12.42
CA GLU A 350 33.87 -8.42 -11.27
C GLU A 350 34.10 -7.52 -10.05
N TRP A 351 33.01 -7.01 -9.49
CA TRP A 351 32.94 -6.15 -8.32
C TRP A 351 32.45 -6.94 -7.12
N ASP A 352 33.09 -6.74 -5.98
CA ASP A 352 32.63 -7.26 -4.69
C ASP A 352 32.63 -6.13 -3.66
N SER A 353 31.45 -5.85 -3.12
CA SER A 353 31.25 -4.85 -2.07
C SER A 353 31.80 -3.46 -2.43
N GLY A 354 31.68 -3.06 -3.69
CA GLY A 354 32.17 -1.77 -4.20
C GLY A 354 33.61 -1.77 -4.71
N ILE A 355 34.34 -2.88 -4.59
CA ILE A 355 35.75 -3.01 -4.98
C ILE A 355 35.85 -3.89 -6.23
N LEU A 356 36.53 -3.41 -7.26
CA LEU A 356 36.85 -4.21 -8.44
C LEU A 356 37.90 -5.25 -8.08
N LYS A 357 37.57 -6.54 -8.21
CA LYS A 357 38.43 -7.68 -7.88
C LYS A 357 39.17 -8.21 -9.10
N ASN A 358 38.42 -8.51 -10.15
CA ASN A 358 38.95 -9.14 -11.37
C ASN A 358 38.65 -8.24 -12.57
N LEU A 359 39.69 -7.77 -13.26
CA LEU A 359 39.53 -7.05 -14.53
C LEU A 359 39.14 -8.04 -15.62
N LEU A 360 38.14 -7.69 -16.42
CA LEU A 360 37.68 -8.50 -17.56
C LEU A 360 37.68 -7.66 -18.84
N PRO A 361 38.00 -8.27 -19.99
CA PRO A 361 37.88 -7.59 -21.27
C PRO A 361 36.40 -7.34 -21.59
N LEU A 362 36.11 -6.25 -22.31
CA LEU A 362 34.74 -5.90 -22.74
C LEU A 362 34.09 -6.94 -23.67
N SER A 363 34.87 -7.88 -24.21
CA SER A 363 34.40 -9.03 -24.98
C SER A 363 33.87 -10.18 -24.13
N ASP A 364 34.04 -10.14 -22.80
CA ASP A 364 33.56 -11.19 -21.91
C ASP A 364 32.02 -11.28 -21.95
N SER A 365 31.50 -12.48 -22.19
CA SER A 365 30.06 -12.68 -22.38
C SER A 365 29.23 -12.43 -21.13
N ALA A 366 29.77 -12.70 -19.93
CA ALA A 366 29.05 -12.47 -18.68
C ALA A 366 28.97 -10.98 -18.36
N LEU A 367 30.08 -10.26 -18.56
CA LEU A 367 30.12 -8.82 -18.48
C LEU A 367 29.15 -8.17 -19.48
N GLN A 368 29.17 -8.56 -20.76
CA GLN A 368 28.27 -8.01 -21.78
C GLN A 368 26.80 -8.20 -21.43
N ARG A 369 26.42 -9.37 -20.93
CA ARG A 369 25.05 -9.63 -20.46
C ARG A 369 24.68 -8.72 -19.28
N ALA A 370 25.58 -8.52 -18.33
CA ALA A 370 25.32 -7.67 -17.17
C ALA A 370 25.18 -6.19 -17.56
N LEU A 371 26.02 -5.68 -18.45
CA LEU A 371 25.92 -4.32 -18.99
C LEU A 371 24.63 -4.14 -19.78
N GLN A 372 24.25 -5.10 -20.61
CA GLN A 372 22.99 -5.08 -21.35
C GLN A 372 21.78 -5.08 -20.40
N ALA A 373 21.81 -5.89 -19.35
CA ALA A 373 20.76 -5.92 -18.33
C ALA A 373 20.66 -4.58 -17.58
N ALA A 374 21.80 -3.99 -17.18
CA ALA A 374 21.85 -2.68 -16.52
C ALA A 374 21.27 -1.56 -17.39
N ARG A 375 21.66 -1.49 -18.67
CA ARG A 375 21.12 -0.50 -19.61
C ARG A 375 19.62 -0.68 -19.82
N ARG A 376 19.14 -1.92 -20.03
CA ARG A 376 17.71 -2.22 -20.16
C ARG A 376 16.92 -1.84 -18.91
N ALA A 377 17.43 -2.15 -17.72
CA ALA A 377 16.81 -1.78 -16.46
C ALA A 377 16.74 -0.25 -16.30
N ALA A 378 17.84 0.45 -16.60
CA ALA A 378 17.88 1.91 -16.58
C ALA A 378 16.90 2.55 -17.56
N ASP A 379 16.88 2.08 -18.82
CA ASP A 379 15.95 2.57 -19.84
C ASP A 379 14.50 2.33 -19.43
N SER A 380 14.19 1.14 -18.91
CA SER A 380 12.84 0.79 -18.45
C SER A 380 12.42 1.65 -17.25
N ALA A 381 13.35 1.93 -16.32
CA ALA A 381 13.09 2.76 -15.16
C ALA A 381 12.80 4.23 -15.53
N VAL A 382 13.43 4.75 -16.59
CA VAL A 382 13.16 6.12 -17.10
C VAL A 382 11.82 6.20 -17.84
N HIS A 383 11.38 5.11 -18.47
CA HIS A 383 10.15 5.04 -19.27
C HIS A 383 8.95 4.48 -18.50
N LEU A 384 9.01 4.41 -17.16
CA LEU A 384 7.87 3.98 -16.37
C LEU A 384 6.63 4.85 -16.63
N PRO A 385 5.41 4.26 -16.57
CA PRO A 385 4.17 4.99 -16.81
C PRO A 385 4.06 6.19 -15.88
N ARG A 386 3.71 7.35 -16.45
CA ARG A 386 3.49 8.56 -15.66
C ARG A 386 2.12 8.51 -14.99
N VAL A 387 2.08 8.80 -13.69
CA VAL A 387 0.85 8.85 -12.89
C VAL A 387 0.39 10.28 -12.59
N GLU A 388 1.09 11.30 -13.12
CA GLU A 388 0.79 12.71 -12.80
C GLU A 388 -0.64 13.09 -13.18
N GLU A 389 -1.16 12.60 -14.30
CA GLU A 389 -2.52 12.92 -14.74
C GLU A 389 -3.58 12.37 -13.78
N GLN A 390 -3.45 11.10 -13.38
CA GLN A 390 -4.35 10.42 -12.44
C GLN A 390 -4.26 11.05 -11.06
N VAL A 391 -3.04 11.39 -10.61
CA VAL A 391 -2.82 12.11 -9.35
C VAL A 391 -3.46 13.49 -9.40
N ASN A 392 -3.27 14.26 -10.48
CA ASN A 392 -3.88 15.59 -10.64
C ASN A 392 -5.41 15.50 -10.64
N LYS A 393 -5.99 14.53 -11.36
CA LYS A 393 -7.43 14.25 -11.34
C LYS A 393 -7.93 13.94 -9.92
N ALA A 394 -7.21 13.11 -9.16
CA ALA A 394 -7.56 12.77 -7.78
C ALA A 394 -7.46 13.97 -6.83
N VAL A 395 -6.42 14.80 -6.97
CA VAL A 395 -6.26 16.03 -6.17
C VAL A 395 -7.38 17.03 -6.48
N MET A 396 -7.75 17.21 -7.75
CA MET A 396 -8.85 18.08 -8.13
C MET A 396 -10.19 17.58 -7.58
N ALA A 397 -10.43 16.27 -7.64
CA ALA A 397 -11.61 15.66 -7.04
C ALA A 397 -11.63 15.82 -5.50
N ALA A 398 -10.49 15.62 -4.84
CA ALA A 398 -10.35 15.84 -3.39
C ALA A 398 -10.61 17.30 -2.98
N ASN A 399 -10.12 18.27 -3.76
CA ASN A 399 -10.40 19.68 -3.48
C ASN A 399 -11.88 20.03 -3.66
N ARG A 400 -12.56 19.44 -4.66
CA ARG A 400 -14.01 19.59 -4.84
C ARG A 400 -14.79 18.97 -3.67
N ALA A 401 -14.45 17.74 -3.29
CA ALA A 401 -15.05 17.06 -2.14
C ALA A 401 -14.84 17.85 -0.83
N ALA A 402 -13.64 18.37 -0.59
CA ALA A 402 -13.37 19.21 0.58
C ALA A 402 -14.14 20.55 0.56
N THR A 403 -14.46 21.09 -0.62
CA THR A 403 -15.30 22.28 -0.75
C THR A 403 -16.76 21.96 -0.44
N ALA A 404 -17.29 20.86 -1.01
CA ALA A 404 -18.63 20.38 -0.72
C ALA A 404 -18.81 20.05 0.77
N ALA A 405 -17.82 19.39 1.38
CA ALA A 405 -17.79 19.12 2.82
C ALA A 405 -17.88 20.38 3.67
N ARG A 406 -17.15 21.44 3.31
CA ARG A 406 -17.22 22.73 4.01
C ARG A 406 -18.58 23.41 3.86
N VAL A 407 -19.21 23.32 2.68
CA VAL A 407 -20.58 23.83 2.47
C VAL A 407 -21.59 23.04 3.30
N ALA A 408 -21.51 21.71 3.32
CA ALA A 408 -22.36 20.86 4.14
C ALA A 408 -22.19 21.14 5.64
N ALA A 409 -20.95 21.36 6.09
CA ALA A 409 -20.65 21.73 7.47
C ALA A 409 -21.28 23.08 7.86
N ILE A 410 -21.15 24.11 7.00
CA ILE A 410 -21.78 25.42 7.23
C ILE A 410 -23.30 25.26 7.35
N LYS A 411 -23.91 24.50 6.44
CA LYS A 411 -25.36 24.27 6.45
C LYS A 411 -25.81 23.50 7.68
N ALA A 412 -25.05 22.49 8.11
CA ALA A 412 -25.30 21.76 9.35
C ALA A 412 -25.24 22.65 10.59
N VAL A 413 -24.26 23.56 10.67
CA VAL A 413 -24.15 24.54 11.75
C VAL A 413 -25.31 25.54 11.72
N GLN A 414 -25.69 26.03 10.54
CA GLN A 414 -26.82 26.95 10.39
C GLN A 414 -28.14 26.32 10.83
N ASN A 415 -28.42 25.09 10.39
CA ASN A 415 -29.63 24.35 10.79
C ASN A 415 -29.71 24.17 12.32
N ARG A 416 -28.56 24.01 12.98
CA ARG A 416 -28.49 23.94 14.45
C ARG A 416 -28.80 25.28 15.12
N ILE A 417 -28.29 26.40 14.58
CA ILE A 417 -28.57 27.76 15.10
C ILE A 417 -30.06 28.09 14.94
N ASP A 418 -30.64 27.77 13.78
CA ASP A 418 -32.03 28.04 13.44
C ASP A 418 -33.04 27.17 14.22
N GLY A 419 -32.58 26.31 15.13
CA GLY A 419 -33.43 25.42 15.92
C GLY A 419 -34.14 24.35 15.09
N LYS A 420 -33.75 24.14 13.82
CA LYS A 420 -34.26 23.07 12.94
C LYS A 420 -33.65 21.70 13.30
N LEU A 421 -33.39 21.48 14.59
CA LEU A 421 -32.76 20.28 15.11
C LEU A 421 -33.71 19.09 14.92
N CYS A 422 -33.35 18.23 13.99
CA CYS A 422 -33.78 16.84 14.04
C CYS A 422 -32.97 16.17 15.16
N PHE A 423 -33.60 15.90 16.30
CA PHE A 423 -33.03 15.06 17.33
C PHE A 423 -32.55 13.74 16.70
N ILE A 424 -31.28 13.41 16.94
CA ILE A 424 -30.76 12.07 16.73
C ILE A 424 -31.29 11.28 17.93
N ASP A 425 -32.40 10.58 17.75
CA ASP A 425 -32.79 9.56 18.71
C ASP A 425 -31.69 8.49 18.70
N VAL A 426 -30.98 8.41 19.83
CA VAL A 426 -29.89 7.46 20.12
C VAL A 426 -30.44 6.05 20.27
#